data_AF-A0A1F3VF82-F1
#
_entry.id   AF-A0A1F3VF82-F1
#
_cell.length_a   1.000
_cell.length_b   1.000
_cell.length_c   1.000
_cell.angle_alpha   90.00
_cell.angle_beta   90.00
_cell.angle_gamma   90.00
#
_symmetry.space_group_name_H-M   'P 1'
#
loop_
_entity.id
_entity.type
_entity.pdbx_description
1 polymer ?
#
loop_
_entity_poly.entity_id
_entity_poly.type
_entity_poly.pdbx_seq_one_letter_code
_entity_poly.pdbx_strand_id
1 'polypeptide(L)'
;MKHWFFSCLIFCLIGIQSAAAAIFRNNSGNTISCSDFDVTYLVADFPEFRVIKEDNQFNEQFGQYMNWLSSLGVPDARLVVGYMNSSWCSIDRIASIFHEKIELREWMLLGHKFQDIIDTNYYQAHYEQVYPIAHRKAMASELALLTHFAGTLGVVNLSELSFVVVNPLIEEYSVDVARFVKRLRFNHEILDQRPTCDELERAAMVFENGGYVYTNREKILRKGCNFLQFRYP
;
A
#
# COMPACT_ATOMS: atom_id res chain seq x y z
N MET A 1 -30.08 -14.05 -6.60
CA MET A 1 -29.07 -13.66 -7.61
C MET A 1 -27.71 -14.01 -7.06
N LYS A 2 -27.23 -15.20 -7.44
CA LYS A 2 -25.86 -15.67 -7.20
C LYS A 2 -25.07 -15.22 -8.42
N HIS A 3 -23.95 -14.53 -8.24
CA HIS A 3 -22.74 -14.67 -9.07
C HIS A 3 -21.64 -13.66 -8.62
N TRP A 4 -20.65 -14.23 -7.91
CA TRP A 4 -19.21 -13.90 -7.93
C TRP A 4 -18.74 -12.52 -7.47
N PHE A 5 -18.23 -12.50 -6.23
CA PHE A 5 -17.15 -11.63 -5.77
C PHE A 5 -15.97 -11.69 -6.74
N PHE A 6 -15.75 -10.64 -7.52
CA PHE A 6 -14.53 -10.48 -8.31
C PHE A 6 -13.62 -9.44 -7.64
N SER A 7 -12.70 -9.98 -6.84
CA SER A 7 -11.29 -9.61 -6.74
C SER A 7 -10.90 -8.13 -6.53
N CYS A 8 -10.94 -7.70 -5.26
CA CYS A 8 -9.76 -7.06 -4.67
C CYS A 8 -9.05 -8.07 -3.74
N LEU A 9 -7.81 -8.35 -4.08
CA LEU A 9 -6.78 -9.21 -3.50
C LEU A 9 -7.03 -10.69 -3.06
N ILE A 10 -8.22 -11.17 -2.65
CA ILE A 10 -8.30 -12.51 -2.02
C ILE A 10 -9.38 -13.41 -2.65
N PHE A 11 -8.97 -14.31 -3.55
CA PHE A 11 -9.51 -15.66 -3.66
C PHE A 11 -8.47 -16.57 -4.35
N CYS A 12 -7.49 -17.03 -3.57
CA CYS A 12 -6.82 -18.33 -3.71
C CYS A 12 -5.80 -18.53 -2.55
N LEU A 13 -6.26 -18.37 -1.31
CA LEU A 13 -5.57 -18.87 -0.12
C LEU A 13 -6.62 -19.54 0.79
N ILE A 14 -7.04 -20.75 0.42
CA ILE A 14 -7.58 -21.71 1.38
C ILE A 14 -6.49 -22.77 1.56
N GLY A 15 -5.89 -22.81 2.75
CA GLY A 15 -4.83 -23.77 3.08
C GLY A 15 -4.10 -23.50 4.40
N ILE A 16 -4.82 -23.66 5.53
CA ILE A 16 -4.34 -24.19 6.83
C ILE A 16 -3.41 -23.33 7.72
N GLN A 17 -3.95 -23.05 8.93
CA GLN A 17 -3.37 -22.98 10.31
C GLN A 17 -1.94 -22.42 10.50
N SER A 18 -1.69 -21.49 11.42
CA SER A 18 -1.69 -21.73 12.88
C SER A 18 -1.37 -20.43 13.67
N ALA A 19 -1.48 -20.54 14.99
CA ALA A 19 -1.66 -19.49 16.01
C ALA A 19 -0.40 -18.69 16.42
N ALA A 20 -0.66 -17.75 17.35
CA ALA A 20 0.22 -16.95 18.22
C ALA A 20 0.51 -15.52 17.71
N ALA A 21 0.46 -14.45 18.50
CA ALA A 21 0.03 -14.24 19.89
C ALA A 21 -0.25 -12.74 20.12
N ALA A 22 -0.99 -12.48 21.20
CA ALA A 22 -1.42 -11.23 21.81
C ALA A 22 -0.53 -9.99 21.68
N ILE A 23 -1.15 -8.79 21.78
CA ILE A 23 -0.73 -7.72 22.72
C ILE A 23 -1.77 -6.58 22.79
N PHE A 24 -2.24 -6.34 24.03
CA PHE A 24 -2.80 -5.13 24.66
C PHE A 24 -3.95 -4.34 24.02
N ARG A 25 -5.13 -4.48 24.66
CA ARG A 25 -6.18 -3.45 24.67
C ARG A 25 -5.75 -2.29 25.58
N ASN A 26 -5.81 -1.06 25.07
CA ASN A 26 -5.89 0.12 25.93
C ASN A 26 -7.26 0.79 25.71
N ASN A 27 -8.02 0.90 26.80
CA ASN A 27 -9.38 1.44 26.85
C ASN A 27 -9.38 2.97 26.98
N SER A 28 -8.86 3.66 25.96
CA SER A 28 -9.05 5.09 25.83
C SER A 28 -9.17 5.39 24.34
N GLY A 29 -10.31 5.88 23.89
CA GLY A 29 -10.60 6.24 22.50
C GLY A 29 -9.78 7.41 21.97
N ASN A 30 -8.47 7.42 22.22
CA ASN A 30 -7.49 8.27 21.58
C ASN A 30 -6.67 7.36 20.65
N THR A 31 -6.79 7.61 19.36
CA THR A 31 -5.95 7.07 18.29
C THR A 31 -4.49 7.33 18.63
N ILE A 32 -3.74 6.29 18.98
CA ILE A 32 -2.28 6.35 18.97
C ILE A 32 -1.89 6.42 17.49
N SER A 33 -1.36 7.58 17.10
CA SER A 33 -1.13 7.97 15.72
C SER A 33 0.27 7.52 15.28
N CYS A 34 0.46 7.27 13.98
CA CYS A 34 1.78 7.09 13.37
C CYS A 34 2.73 8.31 13.47
N SER A 35 2.39 9.29 14.30
CA SER A 35 3.22 10.44 14.66
C SER A 35 4.47 10.09 15.46
N ASP A 36 4.52 8.91 16.07
CA ASP A 36 5.57 8.58 17.06
C ASP A 36 6.78 7.86 16.44
N PHE A 37 6.83 7.73 15.11
CA PHE A 37 7.97 7.14 14.40
C PHE A 37 8.75 8.17 13.58
N ASP A 38 10.08 8.04 13.65
CA ASP A 38 11.13 8.91 13.10
C ASP A 38 11.22 8.87 11.55
N VAL A 39 10.14 8.52 10.85
CA VAL A 39 10.09 8.52 9.37
C VAL A 39 9.05 9.48 8.82
N THR A 40 8.05 9.85 9.62
CA THR A 40 7.03 10.83 9.20
C THR A 40 7.65 12.19 8.93
N TYR A 41 8.68 12.59 9.68
CA TYR A 41 9.36 13.86 9.46
C TYR A 41 10.17 13.84 8.14
N LEU A 42 10.70 12.68 7.75
CA LEU A 42 11.47 12.49 6.51
C LEU A 42 10.62 12.60 5.25
N VAL A 43 9.30 12.49 5.38
CA VAL A 43 8.36 12.64 4.25
C VAL A 43 7.40 13.81 4.42
N ALA A 44 7.58 14.63 5.47
CA ALA A 44 6.66 15.72 5.79
C ALA A 44 6.69 16.85 4.75
N ASP A 45 7.78 16.96 4.00
CA ASP A 45 7.97 17.92 2.91
C ASP A 45 7.45 17.39 1.56
N PHE A 46 7.10 16.10 1.45
CA PHE A 46 6.47 15.57 0.24
C PHE A 46 5.09 16.24 0.03
N PRO A 47 4.89 17.02 -1.04
CA PRO A 47 3.77 17.98 -1.11
C PRO A 47 2.39 17.36 -0.96
N GLU A 48 2.16 16.22 -1.61
CA GLU A 48 0.85 15.55 -1.62
C GLU A 48 0.55 14.88 -0.26
N PHE A 49 1.57 14.35 0.41
CA PHE A 49 1.45 13.83 1.78
C PHE A 49 1.14 14.95 2.77
N ARG A 50 1.81 16.10 2.66
CA ARG A 50 1.54 17.27 3.50
C ARG A 50 0.08 17.72 3.40
N VAL A 51 -0.43 17.91 2.18
CA VAL A 51 -1.82 18.33 1.94
C VAL A 51 -2.81 17.37 2.58
N ILE A 52 -2.64 16.06 2.38
CA ILE A 52 -3.54 15.04 2.92
C ILE A 52 -3.43 14.95 4.45
N LYS A 53 -2.23 15.10 5.01
CA LYS A 53 -2.00 15.06 6.46
C LYS A 53 -2.70 16.21 7.18
N GLU A 54 -2.77 17.38 6.57
CA GLU A 54 -3.33 18.60 7.17
C GLU A 54 -4.86 18.71 6.99
N ASP A 55 -5.46 17.90 6.12
CA ASP A 55 -6.91 17.92 5.86
C ASP A 55 -7.69 17.06 6.87
N ASN A 56 -8.09 17.65 8.00
CA ASN A 56 -8.81 16.95 9.07
C ASN A 56 -10.13 16.34 8.60
N GLN A 57 -10.91 17.07 7.79
CA GLN A 57 -12.21 16.59 7.32
C GLN A 57 -12.03 15.37 6.40
N PHE A 58 -11.06 15.42 5.49
CA PHE A 58 -10.74 14.29 4.64
C PHE A 58 -10.26 13.08 5.46
N ASN A 59 -9.44 13.30 6.49
CA ASN A 59 -8.94 12.21 7.33
C ASN A 59 -10.06 11.51 8.13
N GLU A 60 -11.07 12.25 8.59
CA GLU A 60 -12.27 11.66 9.21
C GLU A 60 -13.07 10.82 8.21
N GLN A 61 -13.26 11.34 6.99
CA GLN A 61 -13.95 10.63 5.90
C GLN A 61 -13.19 9.37 5.48
N PHE A 62 -11.86 9.45 5.40
CA PHE A 62 -11.01 8.29 5.12
C PHE A 62 -11.18 7.19 6.17
N GLY A 63 -11.19 7.54 7.47
CA GLY A 63 -11.47 6.58 8.53
C GLY A 63 -12.83 5.89 8.37
N GLN A 64 -13.86 6.63 7.97
CA GLN A 64 -15.19 6.06 7.68
C GLN A 64 -15.17 5.14 6.45
N TYR A 65 -14.50 5.55 5.37
CA TYR A 65 -14.34 4.76 4.15
C TYR A 65 -13.66 3.41 4.41
N MET A 66 -12.51 3.41 5.10
CA MET A 66 -11.76 2.19 5.37
C MET A 66 -12.51 1.24 6.30
N ASN A 67 -13.22 1.78 7.30
CA ASN A 67 -14.09 0.96 8.16
C ASN A 67 -15.26 0.35 7.39
N TRP A 68 -15.87 1.13 6.48
CA TRP A 68 -16.93 0.63 5.61
C TRP A 68 -16.44 -0.50 4.69
N LEU A 69 -15.34 -0.30 3.95
CA LEU A 69 -14.73 -1.36 3.11
C LEU A 69 -14.33 -2.60 3.93
N SER A 70 -13.76 -2.40 5.12
CA SER A 70 -13.39 -3.48 6.04
C SER A 70 -14.62 -4.30 6.48
N SER A 71 -15.76 -3.62 6.73
CA SER A 71 -17.04 -4.25 7.07
C SER A 71 -17.61 -5.09 5.92
N LEU A 72 -17.35 -4.70 4.67
CA LEU A 72 -17.66 -5.49 3.46
C LEU A 72 -16.70 -6.67 3.24
N GLY A 73 -15.65 -6.78 4.06
CA GLY A 73 -14.67 -7.86 3.98
C GLY A 73 -13.56 -7.62 2.96
N VAL A 74 -13.36 -6.37 2.51
CA VAL A 74 -12.24 -6.02 1.63
C VAL A 74 -10.92 -6.22 2.39
N PRO A 75 -10.02 -7.09 1.91
CA PRO A 75 -8.80 -7.45 2.63
C PRO A 75 -7.85 -6.28 2.87
N ASP A 76 -7.62 -5.47 1.84
CA ASP A 76 -6.68 -4.34 1.89
C ASP A 76 -7.18 -3.30 2.91
N ALA A 77 -8.49 -3.12 2.99
CA ALA A 77 -9.08 -2.25 4.00
C ALA A 77 -8.89 -2.77 5.44
N ARG A 78 -8.99 -4.08 5.67
CA ARG A 78 -8.69 -4.65 6.99
C ARG A 78 -7.24 -4.44 7.38
N LEU A 79 -6.32 -4.61 6.43
CA LEU A 79 -4.90 -4.36 6.64
C LEU A 79 -4.65 -2.90 7.03
N VAL A 80 -5.16 -1.96 6.23
CA VAL A 80 -4.99 -0.53 6.43
C VAL A 80 -5.62 -0.05 7.74
N VAL A 81 -6.82 -0.54 8.08
CA VAL A 81 -7.43 -0.30 9.40
C VAL A 81 -6.54 -0.84 10.52
N GLY A 82 -5.93 -2.01 10.33
CA GLY A 82 -4.93 -2.55 11.26
C GLY A 82 -3.72 -1.62 11.42
N TYR A 83 -3.20 -1.07 10.34
CA TYR A 83 -2.07 -0.13 10.35
C TYR A 83 -2.43 1.19 11.02
N MET A 84 -3.59 1.76 10.73
CA MET A 84 -4.07 3.01 11.33
C MET A 84 -4.26 2.92 12.85
N ASN A 85 -4.51 1.71 13.37
CA ASN A 85 -4.70 1.45 14.80
C ASN A 85 -3.44 0.92 15.49
N SER A 86 -2.34 0.73 14.74
CA SER A 86 -1.08 0.20 15.26
C SER A 86 -0.20 1.32 15.79
N SER A 87 0.45 1.08 16.93
CA SER A 87 1.51 1.97 17.44
C SER A 87 2.85 1.79 16.73
N TRP A 88 3.00 0.71 15.96
CA TRP A 88 4.18 0.47 15.13
C TRP A 88 3.95 1.00 13.72
N CYS A 89 4.83 1.90 13.27
CA CYS A 89 4.77 2.52 11.94
C CYS A 89 6.10 2.36 11.22
N SER A 90 5.99 2.08 9.93
CA SER A 90 7.10 1.88 9.00
C SER A 90 6.76 2.53 7.66
N ILE A 91 7.76 2.79 6.81
CA ILE A 91 7.53 3.49 5.55
C ILE A 91 6.54 2.76 4.64
N ASP A 92 6.52 1.43 4.62
CA ASP A 92 5.56 0.62 3.86
C ASP A 92 4.12 0.77 4.37
N ARG A 93 3.92 0.87 5.68
CA ARG A 93 2.60 1.13 6.27
C ARG A 93 2.13 2.55 5.98
N ILE A 94 3.04 3.53 6.10
CA ILE A 94 2.76 4.92 5.74
C ILE A 94 2.38 5.01 4.26
N ALA A 95 3.16 4.37 3.38
CA ALA A 95 2.90 4.31 1.95
C ALA A 95 1.57 3.60 1.64
N SER A 96 1.24 2.49 2.32
CA SER A 96 -0.03 1.78 2.15
C SER A 96 -1.24 2.63 2.59
N ILE A 97 -1.15 3.30 3.73
CA ILE A 97 -2.21 4.22 4.18
C ILE A 97 -2.34 5.40 3.20
N PHE A 98 -1.21 5.94 2.77
CA PHE A 98 -1.17 7.05 1.81
C PHE A 98 -1.77 6.66 0.46
N HIS A 99 -1.47 5.46 -0.05
CA HIS A 99 -2.06 4.89 -1.25
C HIS A 99 -3.60 4.95 -1.19
N GLU A 100 -4.19 4.37 -0.15
CA GLU A 100 -5.65 4.33 0.01
C GLU A 100 -6.27 5.73 0.17
N LYS A 101 -5.55 6.64 0.84
CA LYS A 101 -5.96 8.05 0.93
C LYS A 101 -5.97 8.71 -0.45
N ILE A 102 -4.96 8.47 -1.27
CA ILE A 102 -4.94 9.01 -2.63
C ILE A 102 -6.09 8.40 -3.43
N GLU A 103 -6.33 7.09 -3.35
CA GLU A 103 -7.43 6.46 -4.07
C GLU A 103 -8.77 7.11 -3.73
N LEU A 104 -9.12 7.26 -2.44
CA LEU A 104 -10.33 7.95 -2.02
C LEU A 104 -10.36 9.42 -2.46
N ARG A 105 -9.24 10.15 -2.33
CA ARG A 105 -9.17 11.56 -2.74
C ARG A 105 -9.44 11.71 -4.23
N GLU A 106 -8.95 10.79 -5.06
CA GLU A 106 -9.17 10.83 -6.50
C GLU A 106 -10.61 10.50 -6.88
N TRP A 107 -11.29 9.59 -6.17
CA TRP A 107 -12.75 9.46 -6.29
C TRP A 107 -13.45 10.80 -6.06
N MET A 108 -13.05 11.54 -5.02
CA MET A 108 -13.65 12.84 -4.70
C MET A 108 -13.32 13.92 -5.75
N LEU A 109 -12.10 13.95 -6.27
CA LEU A 109 -11.68 14.88 -7.33
C LEU A 109 -12.36 14.62 -8.67
N LEU A 110 -12.74 13.37 -8.95
CA LEU A 110 -13.56 12.99 -10.10
C LEU A 110 -15.04 13.38 -9.94
N GLY A 111 -15.41 14.01 -8.83
CA GLY A 111 -16.74 14.59 -8.59
C GLY A 111 -17.68 13.68 -7.79
N HIS A 112 -17.21 12.54 -7.30
CA HIS A 112 -18.01 11.65 -6.46
C HIS A 112 -18.07 12.16 -5.02
N LYS A 113 -19.27 12.35 -4.48
CA LYS A 113 -19.42 12.81 -3.09
C LYS A 113 -19.09 11.65 -2.16
N PHE A 114 -18.45 11.97 -1.03
CA PHE A 114 -18.13 10.98 0.00
C PHE A 114 -19.30 10.08 0.39
N GLN A 115 -20.49 10.66 0.60
CA GLN A 115 -21.69 9.91 0.99
C GLN A 115 -22.16 8.92 -0.10
N ASP A 116 -21.95 9.26 -1.37
CA ASP A 116 -22.26 8.36 -2.47
C ASP A 116 -21.21 7.23 -2.55
N ILE A 117 -19.94 7.55 -2.31
CA ILE A 117 -18.84 6.56 -2.34
C ILE A 117 -19.05 5.43 -1.31
N ILE A 118 -19.55 5.74 -0.11
CA ILE A 118 -19.82 4.73 0.93
C ILE A 118 -21.20 4.06 0.79
N ASP A 119 -21.99 4.42 -0.23
CA ASP A 119 -23.17 3.65 -0.62
C ASP A 119 -22.77 2.48 -1.52
N THR A 120 -23.15 1.27 -1.14
CA THR A 120 -22.72 0.05 -1.85
C THR A 120 -23.23 -0.01 -3.30
N ASN A 121 -24.47 0.43 -3.55
CA ASN A 121 -25.04 0.37 -4.89
C ASN A 121 -24.37 1.39 -5.80
N TYR A 122 -24.16 2.62 -5.30
CA TYR A 122 -23.47 3.67 -6.04
C TYR A 122 -22.02 3.29 -6.33
N TYR A 123 -21.28 2.82 -5.31
CA TYR A 123 -19.89 2.40 -5.47
C TYR A 123 -19.75 1.33 -6.55
N GLN A 124 -20.56 0.27 -6.48
CA GLN A 124 -20.54 -0.82 -7.46
C GLN A 124 -20.87 -0.33 -8.88
N ALA A 125 -21.83 0.58 -9.03
CA ALA A 125 -22.22 1.11 -10.33
C ALA A 125 -21.12 1.95 -11.02
N HIS A 126 -20.19 2.53 -10.25
CA HIS A 126 -19.15 3.42 -10.78
C HIS A 126 -17.73 2.83 -10.67
N TYR A 127 -17.57 1.73 -9.94
CA TYR A 127 -16.25 1.17 -9.60
C TYR A 127 -15.37 0.93 -10.82
N GLU A 128 -15.86 0.23 -11.85
CA GLU A 128 -15.06 -0.12 -13.02
C GLU A 128 -14.59 1.10 -13.82
N GLN A 129 -15.33 2.21 -13.75
CA GLN A 129 -14.95 3.46 -14.39
C GLN A 129 -13.92 4.25 -13.58
N VAL A 130 -14.09 4.31 -12.25
CA VAL A 130 -13.32 5.18 -11.38
C VAL A 130 -12.04 4.52 -10.89
N TYR A 131 -12.12 3.25 -10.50
CA TYR A 131 -11.02 2.51 -9.87
C TYR A 131 -9.73 2.55 -10.69
N PRO A 132 -9.70 2.28 -12.02
CA PRO A 132 -8.46 2.32 -12.78
C PRO A 132 -7.78 3.70 -12.77
N ILE A 133 -8.55 4.79 -12.69
CA ILE A 133 -8.00 6.16 -12.66
C ILE A 133 -7.46 6.47 -11.27
N ALA A 134 -8.28 6.27 -10.24
CA ALA A 134 -7.92 6.56 -8.85
C ALA A 134 -6.72 5.71 -8.39
N HIS A 135 -6.76 4.40 -8.68
CA HIS A 135 -5.71 3.47 -8.30
C HIS A 135 -4.38 3.73 -9.02
N ARG A 136 -4.42 4.13 -10.31
CA ARG A 136 -3.21 4.57 -11.04
C ARG A 136 -2.50 5.72 -10.36
N LYS A 137 -3.29 6.71 -9.96
CA LYS A 137 -2.79 7.90 -9.29
C LYS A 137 -2.28 7.56 -7.89
N ALA A 138 -2.95 6.68 -7.15
CA ALA A 138 -2.48 6.15 -5.88
C ALA A 138 -1.13 5.45 -6.00
N MET A 139 -0.97 4.56 -6.98
CA MET A 139 0.30 3.88 -7.26
C MET A 139 1.44 4.85 -7.59
N ALA A 140 1.20 5.82 -8.47
CA ALA A 140 2.21 6.82 -8.83
C ALA A 140 2.64 7.66 -7.62
N SER A 141 1.68 8.08 -6.79
CA SER A 141 1.93 8.86 -5.58
C SER A 141 2.65 8.04 -4.49
N GLU A 142 2.32 6.76 -4.34
CA GLU A 142 3.01 5.83 -3.44
C GLU A 142 4.49 5.66 -3.84
N LEU A 143 4.75 5.40 -5.13
CA LEU A 143 6.12 5.24 -5.64
C LEU A 143 6.93 6.54 -5.55
N ALA A 144 6.29 7.69 -5.78
CA ALA A 144 6.91 8.99 -5.58
C ALA A 144 7.26 9.24 -4.10
N LEU A 145 6.39 8.86 -3.16
CA LEU A 145 6.67 8.95 -1.72
C LEU A 145 7.85 8.06 -1.32
N LEU A 146 7.90 6.81 -1.80
CA LEU A 146 9.00 5.88 -1.53
C LEU A 146 10.33 6.38 -2.13
N THR A 147 10.28 6.93 -3.34
CA THR A 147 11.44 7.53 -3.99
C THR A 147 11.93 8.78 -3.24
N HIS A 148 11.01 9.62 -2.78
CA HIS A 148 11.32 10.78 -1.94
C HIS A 148 12.01 10.36 -0.64
N PHE A 149 11.42 9.40 0.07
CA PHE A 149 11.99 8.85 1.29
C PHE A 149 13.39 8.26 1.06
N ALA A 150 13.58 7.46 0.01
CA ALA A 150 14.90 6.95 -0.37
C ALA A 150 15.92 8.08 -0.60
N GLY A 151 15.50 9.16 -1.27
CA GLY A 151 16.29 10.37 -1.45
C GLY A 151 16.73 11.01 -0.14
N THR A 152 15.85 11.06 0.87
CA THR A 152 16.21 11.58 2.20
C THR A 152 17.25 10.72 2.94
N LEU A 153 17.33 9.43 2.60
CA LEU A 153 18.35 8.50 3.08
C LEU A 153 19.65 8.54 2.25
N GLY A 154 19.72 9.39 1.21
CA GLY A 154 20.84 9.43 0.26
C GLY A 154 20.86 8.27 -0.73
N VAL A 155 19.79 7.47 -0.80
CA VAL A 155 19.65 6.37 -1.75
C VAL A 155 18.95 6.87 -3.01
N VAL A 156 19.73 7.11 -4.06
CA VAL A 156 19.24 7.68 -5.33
C VAL A 156 19.35 6.69 -6.49
N ASN A 157 18.70 7.03 -7.62
CA ASN A 157 18.71 6.24 -8.86
C ASN A 157 18.24 4.80 -8.62
N LEU A 158 17.07 4.67 -7.99
CA LEU A 158 16.35 3.40 -7.90
C LEU A 158 15.19 3.45 -8.88
N SER A 159 15.04 2.37 -9.65
CA SER A 159 13.80 2.16 -10.39
C SER A 159 12.60 1.98 -9.46
N GLU A 160 11.45 2.54 -9.84
CA GLU A 160 10.15 2.27 -9.19
C GLU A 160 9.84 0.76 -9.13
N LEU A 161 10.24 0.00 -10.17
CA LEU A 161 10.05 -1.44 -10.20
C LEU A 161 10.85 -2.15 -9.10
N SER A 162 11.95 -1.57 -8.61
CA SER A 162 12.70 -2.13 -7.49
C SER A 162 11.85 -2.16 -6.23
N PHE A 163 11.19 -1.04 -5.89
CA PHE A 163 10.28 -0.96 -4.73
C PHE A 163 9.12 -1.95 -4.86
N VAL A 164 8.57 -2.07 -6.07
CA VAL A 164 7.49 -3.02 -6.36
C VAL A 164 7.93 -4.48 -6.14
N VAL A 165 9.13 -4.85 -6.60
CA VAL A 165 9.63 -6.23 -6.56
C VAL A 165 9.98 -6.67 -5.13
N VAL A 166 10.44 -5.76 -4.28
CA VAL A 166 10.77 -6.06 -2.88
C VAL A 166 9.71 -5.58 -1.89
N ASN A 167 8.53 -5.19 -2.37
CA ASN A 167 7.46 -4.65 -1.54
C ASN A 167 7.12 -5.60 -0.37
N PRO A 168 7.09 -5.12 0.89
CA PRO A 168 6.71 -5.90 2.06
C PRO A 168 5.42 -6.73 1.94
N LEU A 169 4.42 -6.24 1.19
CA LEU A 169 3.16 -6.96 0.97
C LEU A 169 3.36 -8.32 0.27
N ILE A 170 4.45 -8.50 -0.49
CA ILE A 170 4.79 -9.79 -1.10
C ILE A 170 5.09 -10.82 -0.01
N GLU A 171 5.80 -10.43 1.05
CA GLU A 171 6.13 -11.31 2.17
C GLU A 171 4.91 -11.54 3.06
N GLU A 172 4.23 -10.47 3.49
CA GLU A 172 3.08 -10.53 4.40
C GLU A 172 1.96 -11.42 3.86
N TYR A 173 1.67 -11.31 2.57
CA TYR A 173 0.65 -12.12 1.91
C TYR A 173 1.19 -13.40 1.28
N SER A 174 2.49 -13.67 1.40
CA SER A 174 3.16 -14.81 0.77
C SER A 174 2.86 -14.91 -0.74
N VAL A 175 2.78 -13.77 -1.41
CA VAL A 175 2.45 -13.67 -2.84
C VAL A 175 3.69 -13.96 -3.68
N ASP A 176 3.49 -14.48 -4.89
CA ASP A 176 4.58 -14.61 -5.85
C ASP A 176 4.93 -13.27 -6.50
N VAL A 177 6.22 -12.97 -6.65
CA VAL A 177 6.72 -11.71 -7.22
C VAL A 177 6.11 -11.44 -8.60
N ALA A 178 6.07 -12.45 -9.48
CA ALA A 178 5.57 -12.26 -10.84
C ALA A 178 4.06 -11.93 -10.84
N ARG A 179 3.30 -12.54 -9.91
CA ARG A 179 1.87 -12.24 -9.74
C ARG A 179 1.65 -10.82 -9.22
N PHE A 180 2.44 -10.39 -8.24
CA PHE A 180 2.36 -9.05 -7.67
C PHE A 180 2.69 -7.98 -8.73
N VAL A 181 3.83 -8.13 -9.41
CA VAL A 181 4.26 -7.23 -10.49
C VAL A 181 3.24 -7.16 -11.62
N LYS A 182 2.68 -8.30 -12.06
CA LYS A 182 1.68 -8.32 -13.15
C LYS A 182 0.43 -7.52 -12.80
N ARG A 183 -0.01 -7.55 -11.53
CA ARG A 183 -1.17 -6.78 -11.07
C ARG A 183 -0.86 -5.29 -11.08
N LEU A 184 0.29 -4.90 -10.57
CA LEU A 184 0.69 -3.49 -10.51
C LEU A 184 0.97 -2.91 -11.90
N ARG A 185 1.55 -3.69 -12.81
CA ARG A 185 1.77 -3.30 -14.22
C ARG A 185 0.49 -3.10 -15.03
N PHE A 186 -0.60 -3.79 -14.69
CA PHE A 186 -1.88 -3.56 -15.39
C PHE A 186 -2.39 -2.14 -15.15
N ASN A 187 -2.08 -1.58 -13.99
CA ASN A 187 -2.48 -0.25 -13.59
C ASN A 187 -1.41 0.77 -13.98
N HIS A 188 -0.15 0.49 -13.69
CA HIS A 188 0.97 1.37 -14.05
C HIS A 188 1.48 1.00 -15.45
N GLU A 189 1.07 1.77 -16.46
CA GLU A 189 1.55 1.65 -17.85
C GLU A 189 3.09 1.77 -17.95
N ILE A 190 3.75 2.27 -16.89
CA ILE A 190 5.16 2.62 -16.86
C ILE A 190 5.84 1.87 -15.70
N LEU A 191 6.25 0.64 -15.94
CA LEU A 191 7.35 0.01 -15.19
C LEU A 191 8.33 -0.59 -16.22
N ASP A 192 8.81 0.26 -17.12
CA ASP A 192 9.69 -0.12 -18.24
C ASP A 192 11.18 -0.05 -17.89
N GLN A 193 11.51 0.47 -16.72
CA GLN A 193 12.87 0.42 -16.20
C GLN A 193 13.18 -1.00 -15.72
N ARG A 194 14.30 -1.56 -16.19
CA ARG A 194 14.83 -2.84 -15.72
C ARG A 194 15.74 -2.59 -14.52
N PRO A 195 15.29 -2.85 -13.28
CA PRO A 195 16.18 -2.74 -12.15
C PRO A 195 17.25 -3.83 -12.17
N THR A 196 18.41 -3.54 -11.60
CA THR A 196 19.42 -4.55 -11.30
C THR A 196 19.11 -5.25 -9.98
N CYS A 197 19.77 -6.40 -9.74
CA CYS A 197 19.73 -7.04 -8.41
C CYS A 197 20.23 -6.10 -7.31
N ASP A 198 21.27 -5.32 -7.58
CA ASP A 198 21.80 -4.33 -6.63
C ASP A 198 20.78 -3.23 -6.31
N GLU A 199 19.96 -2.83 -7.29
CA GLU A 199 18.85 -1.91 -7.04
C GLU A 199 17.76 -2.54 -6.16
N LEU A 200 17.49 -3.85 -6.29
CA LEU A 200 16.57 -4.54 -5.38
C LEU A 200 17.10 -4.55 -3.95
N GLU A 201 18.39 -4.81 -3.76
CA GLU A 201 19.00 -4.78 -2.42
C GLU A 201 18.90 -3.40 -1.79
N ARG A 202 19.21 -2.34 -2.55
CA ARG A 202 19.08 -0.96 -2.08
C ARG A 202 17.63 -0.58 -1.79
N ALA A 203 16.67 -1.02 -2.60
CA ALA A 203 15.25 -0.79 -2.34
C ALA A 203 14.77 -1.53 -1.07
N ALA A 204 15.24 -2.77 -0.83
CA ALA A 204 14.94 -3.49 0.41
C ALA A 204 15.52 -2.75 1.63
N MET A 205 16.74 -2.20 1.51
CA MET A 205 17.34 -1.36 2.56
C MET A 205 16.51 -0.13 2.87
N VAL A 206 15.84 0.49 1.87
CA VAL A 206 14.95 1.63 2.13
C VAL A 206 13.79 1.22 3.04
N PHE A 207 13.16 0.07 2.80
CA PHE A 207 12.11 -0.43 3.70
C PHE A 207 12.65 -0.78 5.09
N GLU A 208 13.85 -1.37 5.18
CA GLU A 208 14.52 -1.70 6.45
C GLU A 208 14.84 -0.45 7.28
N ASN A 209 15.41 0.59 6.65
CA ASN A 209 15.66 1.88 7.30
C ASN A 209 14.35 2.63 7.61
N GLY A 210 13.29 2.34 6.84
CA GLY A 210 11.94 2.78 7.11
C GLY A 210 11.24 2.00 8.21
N GLY A 211 11.90 1.07 8.89
CA GLY A 211 11.39 0.36 10.06
C GLY A 211 10.73 -0.99 9.77
N TYR A 212 10.65 -1.44 8.51
CA TYR A 212 10.17 -2.78 8.17
C TYR A 212 11.24 -3.84 8.49
N VAL A 213 10.85 -5.02 8.96
CA VAL A 213 11.78 -6.12 9.24
C VAL A 213 11.36 -7.34 8.44
N TYR A 214 12.10 -7.63 7.36
CA TYR A 214 11.84 -8.82 6.55
C TYR A 214 12.06 -10.09 7.38
N THR A 215 11.10 -11.00 7.34
CA THR A 215 11.23 -12.32 7.97
C THR A 215 12.20 -13.21 7.20
N ASN A 216 12.24 -13.07 5.86
CA ASN A 216 13.12 -13.82 4.97
C ASN A 216 13.58 -12.97 3.78
N ARG A 217 14.40 -11.97 4.09
CA ARG A 217 15.01 -11.03 3.13
C ARG A 217 15.64 -11.73 1.92
N GLU A 218 16.45 -12.76 2.17
CA GLU A 218 17.16 -13.51 1.12
C GLU A 218 16.19 -14.14 0.12
N LYS A 219 15.09 -14.74 0.60
CA LYS A 219 14.08 -15.35 -0.26
C LYS A 219 13.39 -14.33 -1.15
N ILE A 220 13.09 -13.13 -0.64
CA ILE A 220 12.46 -12.05 -1.42
C ILE A 220 13.42 -11.58 -2.51
N LEU A 221 14.66 -11.25 -2.16
CA LEU A 221 15.68 -10.81 -3.12
C LEU A 221 15.98 -11.86 -4.18
N ARG A 222 16.15 -13.13 -3.78
CA ARG A 222 16.37 -14.24 -4.72
C ARG A 222 15.20 -14.41 -5.68
N LYS A 223 13.96 -14.35 -5.20
CA LYS A 223 12.78 -14.41 -6.07
C LYS A 223 12.73 -13.22 -7.03
N GLY A 224 13.01 -12.01 -6.55
CA GLY A 224 13.07 -10.78 -7.35
C GLY A 224 14.13 -10.86 -8.45
N CYS A 225 15.37 -11.19 -8.08
CA CYS A 225 16.48 -11.37 -9.02
C CYS A 225 16.19 -12.44 -10.08
N ASN A 226 15.70 -13.60 -9.68
CA ASN A 226 15.34 -14.67 -10.62
C ASN A 226 14.22 -14.21 -11.57
N PHE A 227 13.21 -13.49 -11.05
CA PHE A 227 12.15 -12.92 -11.87
C PHE A 227 12.70 -11.95 -12.91
N LEU A 228 13.61 -11.05 -12.52
CA LEU A 228 14.23 -10.10 -13.44
C LEU A 228 15.06 -10.79 -14.51
N GLN A 229 15.93 -11.74 -14.13
CA GLN A 229 16.76 -12.50 -15.09
C GLN A 229 15.92 -13.29 -16.10
N PHE A 230 14.79 -13.87 -15.67
CA PHE A 230 13.94 -14.66 -16.57
C PHE A 230 13.03 -13.80 -17.44
N ARG A 231 12.47 -12.70 -16.90
CA ARG A 231 11.51 -11.84 -17.60
C ARG A 231 12.20 -10.81 -18.50
N TYR A 232 13.44 -10.48 -18.17
CA TYR A 232 14.25 -9.46 -18.80
C TYR A 232 15.68 -9.99 -19.04
N PRO A 233 15.85 -11.06 -19.86
CA PRO A 233 17.17 -11.57 -20.21
C PRO A 233 17.99 -10.52 -20.98
#